data_AF-A0A7S2GLE7-F1
#
_entry.id   AF-A0A7S2GLE7-F1
#
_cell.length_a   1.000
_cell.length_b   1.000
_cell.length_c   1.000
_cell.angle_alpha   90.00
_cell.angle_beta   90.00
_cell.angle_gamma   90.00
#
_symmetry.space_group_name_H-M   'P 1'
#
loop_
_entity.id
_entity.type
_entity.pdbx_description
1 polymer ?
#
loop_
_entity_poly.entity_id
_entity_poly.type
_entity_poly.pdbx_seq_one_letter_code
_entity_poly.pdbx_strand_id
1 'polypeptide(L)'
;GCECLLACGPTTSFLSCLTPHRTRQMGGPCLVCERNGSTTKGPDATDNFQVAQFEFDGATWHSVEQCYQACKFPFDPFRLETIQRMTPREGESDKEYGLRVWSEGNGGKVRSDWDAIKLEIMLRVCRAKLAAHPALRGELLATGDAQMVGLPSTEWRGASGKHGWSQWNGRIQMRLREELKQAVCEAPTEMHRSLIRSFEDYARAEGGAEHSLPGSGAAPANAASDTLSRILSNILKSPTDAKYRRLRATNANIGTLLATRGVRDILHRAGFIEEGEFLLLPEFADVALVEV
;
A
#
# COMPACT_ATOMS: atom_id res chain seq x y z
N GLY A 1 2.56 67.94 35.60
CA GLY A 1 4.01 67.82 35.33
C GLY A 1 4.63 66.99 36.42
N CYS A 2 5.54 66.08 36.03
CA CYS A 2 6.41 65.21 36.84
C CYS A 2 5.70 64.16 37.72
N GLU A 3 6.16 62.91 37.86
CA GLU A 3 7.23 62.13 37.22
C GLU A 3 7.01 60.64 37.61
N CYS A 4 7.63 59.76 36.84
CA CYS A 4 7.61 58.30 36.91
C CYS A 4 8.22 57.71 38.20
N LEU A 5 7.82 56.48 38.58
CA LEU A 5 8.65 55.25 38.45
C LEU A 5 8.05 54.02 39.18
N LEU A 6 7.81 52.98 38.36
CA LEU A 6 8.08 51.54 38.53
C LEU A 6 7.59 50.77 39.78
N ALA A 7 6.72 49.78 39.52
CA ALA A 7 6.74 48.49 40.21
C ALA A 7 6.40 47.35 39.22
N CYS A 8 7.23 46.30 39.26
CA CYS A 8 7.21 45.11 38.41
C CYS A 8 6.13 44.08 38.78
N GLY A 9 5.52 43.46 37.75
CA GLY A 9 4.99 42.08 37.70
C GLY A 9 3.66 41.78 38.44
N PRO A 10 2.93 40.69 38.10
CA PRO A 10 3.41 39.49 37.40
C PRO A 10 2.55 38.99 36.20
N THR A 11 3.25 38.28 35.30
CA THR A 11 2.80 37.14 34.46
C THR A 11 1.35 37.11 33.94
N THR A 12 1.15 37.57 32.70
CA THR A 12 0.03 37.17 31.85
C THR A 12 0.20 35.71 31.42
N SER A 13 -0.48 34.81 32.14
CA SER A 13 -0.72 33.45 31.70
C SER A 13 -1.64 33.49 30.46
N PHE A 14 -1.05 33.45 29.27
CA PHE A 14 -1.76 33.12 28.04
C PHE A 14 -2.16 31.64 28.08
N LEU A 15 -3.26 31.32 28.77
CA LEU A 15 -4.02 30.11 28.48
C LEU A 15 -4.67 30.31 27.11
N SER A 16 -3.90 29.98 26.07
CA SER A 16 -4.46 29.73 24.74
C SER A 16 -5.47 28.60 24.89
N CYS A 17 -6.74 28.96 24.71
CA CYS A 17 -7.86 28.05 24.67
C CYS A 17 -7.68 27.16 23.44
N LEU A 18 -6.97 26.03 23.61
CA LEU A 18 -6.89 24.99 22.59
C LEU A 18 -8.28 24.39 22.43
N THR A 19 -8.97 24.83 21.38
CA THR A 19 -10.13 24.11 20.86
C THR A 19 -9.70 22.68 20.54
N PRO A 20 -10.38 21.64 21.07
CA PRO A 20 -10.03 20.27 20.75
C PRO A 20 -10.33 20.03 19.27
N HIS A 21 -9.28 20.06 18.45
CA HIS A 21 -9.36 19.67 17.05
C HIS A 21 -9.86 18.22 16.96
N ARG A 22 -11.09 18.07 16.45
CA ARG A 22 -11.79 16.97 15.73
C ARG A 22 -11.04 15.67 15.36
N THR A 23 -10.10 15.18 16.15
CA THR A 23 -9.22 14.03 15.86
C THR A 23 -9.67 12.71 16.49
N ARG A 24 -10.75 12.71 17.29
CA ARG A 24 -11.11 11.52 18.09
C ARG A 24 -11.77 10.36 17.33
N GLN A 25 -12.18 10.53 16.07
CA GLN A 25 -13.05 9.57 15.37
C GLN A 25 -12.46 8.92 14.11
N MET A 26 -11.16 8.96 13.86
CA MET A 26 -10.56 8.25 12.71
C MET A 26 -10.15 6.82 13.08
N GLY A 27 -10.31 5.90 12.12
CA GLY A 27 -9.92 4.49 12.26
C GLY A 27 -11.00 3.62 12.91
N GLY A 28 -10.72 2.32 13.02
CA GLY A 28 -11.65 1.33 13.51
C GLY A 28 -12.29 0.51 12.38
N PRO A 29 -12.94 -0.62 12.74
CA PRO A 29 -13.60 -1.47 11.77
C PRO A 29 -14.81 -0.79 11.14
N CYS A 30 -15.21 -1.27 9.97
CA CYS A 30 -16.43 -0.82 9.32
C CYS A 30 -17.66 -1.10 10.20
N LEU A 31 -18.73 -0.35 9.97
CA LEU A 31 -20.06 -0.68 10.45
C LEU A 31 -20.71 -1.67 9.49
N VAL A 32 -21.41 -2.67 10.04
CA VAL A 32 -22.23 -3.62 9.28
C VAL A 32 -23.68 -3.16 9.35
N CYS A 33 -24.32 -3.01 8.20
CA CYS A 33 -25.73 -2.63 8.11
C CYS A 33 -26.62 -3.85 8.30
N GLU A 34 -27.42 -3.83 9.34
CA GLU A 34 -28.39 -4.88 9.67
C GLU A 34 -29.65 -4.76 8.81
N ARG A 35 -30.38 -5.87 8.63
CA ARG A 35 -31.62 -5.89 7.83
C ARG A 35 -32.71 -4.94 8.36
N ASN A 36 -32.68 -4.62 9.65
CA ASN A 36 -33.61 -3.69 10.29
C ASN A 36 -33.21 -2.22 10.10
N GLY A 37 -32.16 -1.92 9.33
CA GLY A 37 -31.65 -0.58 9.08
C GLY A 37 -30.73 -0.03 10.17
N SER A 38 -30.51 -0.76 11.26
CA SER A 38 -29.50 -0.40 12.27
C SER A 38 -28.08 -0.74 11.79
N THR A 39 -27.08 -0.23 12.51
CA THR A 39 -25.68 -0.55 12.24
C THR A 39 -25.02 -1.11 13.50
N THR A 40 -24.17 -2.11 13.32
CA THR A 40 -23.38 -2.73 14.38
C THR A 40 -21.88 -2.59 14.07
N LYS A 41 -21.03 -2.75 15.09
CA LYS A 41 -19.58 -2.79 14.89
C LYS A 41 -19.25 -4.02 14.03
N GLY A 42 -18.58 -3.80 12.90
CA GLY A 42 -18.08 -4.88 12.07
C GLY A 42 -16.84 -5.58 12.65
N PRO A 43 -16.40 -6.66 12.00
CA PRO A 43 -15.28 -7.46 12.50
C PRO A 43 -13.95 -6.71 12.40
N ASP A 44 -12.99 -7.09 13.24
CA ASP A 44 -11.66 -6.47 13.30
C ASP A 44 -10.89 -6.68 11.98
N ALA A 45 -11.22 -7.73 11.20
CA ALA A 45 -10.77 -7.91 9.82
C ALA A 45 -10.91 -6.65 8.94
N THR A 46 -11.92 -5.81 9.21
CA THR A 46 -12.21 -4.59 8.45
C THR A 46 -11.49 -3.33 8.96
N ASP A 47 -10.72 -3.44 10.04
CA ASP A 47 -9.95 -2.34 10.61
C ASP A 47 -8.55 -2.27 9.97
N ASN A 48 -8.27 -1.17 9.28
CA ASN A 48 -6.97 -0.94 8.64
C ASN A 48 -5.87 -0.61 9.67
N PHE A 49 -6.23 -0.23 10.90
CA PHE A 49 -5.30 0.09 11.99
C PHE A 49 -4.93 -1.13 12.83
N GLN A 50 -5.71 -2.23 12.72
CA GLN A 50 -5.45 -3.46 13.47
C GLN A 50 -4.01 -3.93 13.26
N VAL A 51 -3.31 -4.20 14.37
CA VAL A 51 -1.97 -4.78 14.34
C VAL A 51 -2.10 -6.27 14.05
N ALA A 52 -1.84 -6.64 12.80
CA ALA A 52 -1.83 -8.00 12.31
C ALA A 52 -0.75 -8.10 11.25
N GLN A 53 0.37 -8.77 11.57
CA GLN A 53 1.56 -8.76 10.72
C GLN A 53 1.34 -9.52 9.40
N PHE A 54 1.80 -8.99 8.27
CA PHE A 54 1.74 -9.66 6.97
C PHE A 54 2.92 -9.25 6.07
N GLU A 55 3.19 -10.07 5.06
CA GLU A 55 4.17 -9.78 4.01
C GLU A 55 3.49 -9.09 2.82
N PHE A 56 4.12 -8.04 2.30
CA PHE A 56 3.69 -7.36 1.09
C PHE A 56 4.89 -6.75 0.37
N ASP A 57 5.04 -7.08 -0.92
CA ASP A 57 6.10 -6.58 -1.81
C ASP A 57 7.52 -6.78 -1.25
N GLY A 58 7.76 -7.95 -0.64
CA GLY A 58 9.07 -8.32 -0.08
C GLY A 58 9.41 -7.69 1.28
N ALA A 59 8.43 -7.06 1.93
CA ALA A 59 8.58 -6.45 3.25
C ALA A 59 7.49 -6.92 4.22
N THR A 60 7.87 -7.01 5.49
CA THR A 60 6.95 -7.26 6.60
C THR A 60 6.32 -5.96 7.09
N TRP A 61 5.01 -5.98 7.31
CA TRP A 61 4.23 -4.84 7.80
C TRP A 61 3.41 -5.24 9.02
N HIS A 62 3.20 -4.32 9.97
CA HIS A 62 2.44 -4.56 11.19
C HIS A 62 0.95 -4.23 11.05
N SER A 63 0.58 -3.34 10.13
CA SER A 63 -0.82 -2.99 9.84
C SER A 63 -1.01 -2.56 8.39
N VAL A 64 -2.26 -2.58 7.92
CA VAL A 64 -2.61 -2.09 6.58
C VAL A 64 -2.25 -0.62 6.45
N GLU A 65 -2.53 0.18 7.48
CA GLU A 65 -2.19 1.60 7.52
C GLU A 65 -0.69 1.83 7.33
N GLN A 66 0.17 1.03 7.96
CA GLN A 66 1.63 1.15 7.81
C GLN A 66 2.08 0.94 6.37
N CYS A 67 1.64 -0.15 5.76
CA CYS A 67 1.98 -0.45 4.38
C CYS A 67 1.40 0.60 3.42
N TYR A 68 0.14 1.00 3.62
CA TYR A 68 -0.55 2.00 2.80
C TYR A 68 0.16 3.36 2.84
N GLN A 69 0.56 3.82 4.02
CA GLN A 69 1.27 5.09 4.19
C GLN A 69 2.66 5.06 3.55
N ALA A 70 3.38 3.94 3.64
CA ALA A 70 4.68 3.78 2.97
C ALA A 70 4.57 3.77 1.43
N CYS A 71 3.50 3.17 0.88
CA CYS A 71 3.26 3.10 -0.57
C CYS A 71 3.11 4.48 -1.26
N LYS A 72 2.95 5.56 -0.50
CA LYS A 72 2.95 6.94 -1.00
C LYS A 72 4.32 7.39 -1.51
N PHE A 73 5.41 6.78 -1.03
CA PHE A 73 6.78 7.28 -1.17
C PHE A 73 7.71 6.34 -1.94
N PRO A 74 7.33 5.75 -3.08
CA PRO A 74 8.20 4.81 -3.81
C PRO A 74 9.48 5.47 -4.35
N PHE A 75 9.51 6.80 -4.43
CA PHE A 75 10.66 7.58 -4.91
C PHE A 75 11.38 8.36 -3.79
N ASP A 76 11.01 8.12 -2.53
CA ASP A 76 11.66 8.69 -1.35
C ASP A 76 11.97 7.55 -0.36
N PRO A 77 13.11 6.84 -0.56
CA PRO A 77 13.48 5.69 0.25
C PRO A 77 13.64 6.02 1.73
N PHE A 78 14.12 7.22 2.06
CA PHE A 78 14.29 7.63 3.45
C PHE A 78 12.95 7.64 4.18
N ARG A 79 11.91 8.18 3.54
CA ARG A 79 10.58 8.30 4.12
C ARG A 79 9.84 6.97 4.15
N LEU A 80 9.98 6.18 3.10
CA LEU A 80 9.50 4.80 3.05
C LEU A 80 10.10 3.98 4.21
N GLU A 81 11.42 3.97 4.35
CA GLU A 81 12.12 3.24 5.41
C GLU A 81 11.75 3.74 6.81
N THR A 82 11.55 5.05 6.98
CA THR A 82 11.10 5.63 8.25
C THR A 82 9.78 5.01 8.69
N ILE A 83 8.78 4.96 7.79
CA ILE A 83 7.48 4.36 8.08
C ILE A 83 7.61 2.84 8.28
N GLN A 84 8.40 2.16 7.45
CA GLN A 84 8.62 0.72 7.53
C GLN A 84 9.24 0.29 8.86
N ARG A 85 10.15 1.10 9.43
CA ARG A 85 10.81 0.82 10.72
C ARG A 85 9.92 1.10 11.94
N MET A 86 8.73 1.67 11.76
CA MET A 86 7.81 1.90 12.88
C MET A 86 7.22 0.59 13.40
N THR A 87 7.54 0.22 14.63
CA THR A 87 6.93 -0.94 15.31
C THR A 87 5.86 -0.48 16.31
N PRO A 88 4.82 -1.29 16.57
CA PRO A 88 3.94 -1.09 17.72
C PRO A 88 4.76 -1.05 19.02
N ARG A 89 4.40 -0.16 19.95
CA ARG A 89 5.03 -0.06 21.27
C ARG A 89 4.32 -0.97 22.27
N GLU A 90 5.02 -1.35 23.33
CA GLU A 90 4.41 -2.11 24.43
C GLU A 90 3.22 -1.32 25.03
N GLY A 91 2.06 -1.96 25.10
CA GLY A 91 0.82 -1.35 25.60
C GLY A 91 0.14 -0.35 24.66
N GLU A 92 0.70 -0.08 23.48
CA GLU A 92 0.07 0.78 22.46
C GLU A 92 -1.10 0.04 21.82
N SER A 93 -2.27 0.66 21.81
CA SER A 93 -3.43 0.11 21.10
C SER A 93 -3.25 0.21 19.58
N ASP A 94 -3.95 -0.66 18.85
CA ASP A 94 -4.02 -0.63 17.38
C ASP A 94 -4.33 0.78 16.85
N LYS A 95 -5.26 1.47 17.52
CA LYS A 95 -5.66 2.83 17.15
C LYS A 95 -4.53 3.83 17.34
N GLU A 96 -3.81 3.77 18.46
CA GLU A 96 -2.69 4.67 18.73
C GLU A 96 -1.53 4.43 17.75
N TYR A 97 -1.21 3.16 17.48
CA TYR A 97 -0.21 2.78 16.47
C TYR A 97 -0.60 3.31 15.08
N GLY A 98 -1.84 3.05 14.65
CA GLY A 98 -2.35 3.51 13.36
C GLY A 98 -2.35 5.04 13.22
N LEU A 99 -2.72 5.78 14.26
CA LEU A 99 -2.67 7.26 14.25
C LEU A 99 -1.23 7.78 14.16
N ARG A 100 -0.27 7.14 14.84
CA ARG A 100 1.15 7.51 14.78
C ARG A 100 1.71 7.30 13.37
N VAL A 101 1.41 6.14 12.77
CA VAL A 101 1.77 5.81 11.38
C VAL A 101 1.11 6.77 10.39
N TRP A 102 -0.19 7.04 10.54
CA TRP A 102 -0.92 7.99 9.71
C TRP A 102 -0.26 9.38 9.73
N SER A 103 0.10 9.86 10.93
CA SER A 103 0.77 11.14 11.10
C SER A 103 2.11 11.21 10.35
N GLU A 104 2.91 10.14 10.40
CA GLU A 104 4.19 10.06 9.71
C GLU A 104 4.00 10.10 8.17
N GLY A 105 3.05 9.32 7.66
CA GLY A 105 2.75 9.22 6.24
C GLY A 105 1.98 10.40 5.63
N ASN A 106 1.52 11.37 6.44
CA ASN A 106 0.77 12.52 5.96
C ASN A 106 1.60 13.78 5.64
N GLY A 107 2.93 13.70 5.75
CA GLY A 107 3.83 14.74 5.23
C GLY A 107 4.42 14.40 3.86
N GLY A 108 5.41 15.19 3.41
CA GLY A 108 6.27 14.87 2.26
C GLY A 108 5.62 14.94 0.87
N LYS A 109 6.45 14.73 -0.16
CA LYS A 109 5.98 14.65 -1.56
C LYS A 109 5.61 13.21 -1.87
N VAL A 110 4.32 12.95 -2.05
CA VAL A 110 3.81 11.63 -2.49
C VAL A 110 4.03 11.46 -4.00
N ARG A 111 3.95 10.22 -4.49
CA ARG A 111 3.93 9.90 -5.93
C ARG A 111 2.84 10.67 -6.68
N SER A 112 3.11 11.04 -7.94
CA SER A 112 2.26 11.93 -8.75
C SER A 112 0.87 11.37 -9.03
N ASP A 113 0.76 10.06 -9.22
CA ASP A 113 -0.46 9.33 -9.53
C ASP A 113 -1.21 8.83 -8.27
N TRP A 114 -0.86 9.32 -7.08
CA TRP A 114 -1.44 8.84 -5.81
C TRP A 114 -2.97 8.91 -5.80
N ASP A 115 -3.55 9.99 -6.34
CA ASP A 115 -4.98 10.18 -6.33
C ASP A 115 -5.74 9.10 -7.13
N ALA A 116 -5.14 8.62 -8.22
CA ALA A 116 -5.68 7.57 -9.06
C ALA A 116 -5.56 6.18 -8.45
N ILE A 117 -4.50 5.92 -7.69
CA ILE A 117 -4.17 4.55 -7.28
C ILE A 117 -4.49 4.24 -5.82
N LYS A 118 -4.74 5.24 -4.96
CA LYS A 118 -4.86 5.04 -3.50
C LYS A 118 -5.87 3.95 -3.11
N LEU A 119 -6.99 3.84 -3.84
CA LEU A 119 -8.03 2.84 -3.58
C LEU A 119 -7.54 1.43 -3.92
N GLU A 120 -6.83 1.28 -5.04
CA GLU A 120 -6.25 0.01 -5.46
C GLU A 120 -5.12 -0.42 -4.53
N ILE A 121 -4.29 0.51 -4.05
CA ILE A 121 -3.27 0.21 -3.03
C ILE A 121 -3.92 -0.30 -1.75
N MET A 122 -4.92 0.40 -1.21
CA MET A 122 -5.63 -0.05 -0.01
C MET A 122 -6.22 -1.45 -0.18
N LEU A 123 -6.86 -1.71 -1.33
CA LEU A 123 -7.40 -3.03 -1.65
C LEU A 123 -6.33 -4.12 -1.65
N ARG A 124 -5.19 -3.90 -2.31
CA ARG A 124 -4.09 -4.87 -2.40
C ARG A 124 -3.48 -5.18 -1.04
N VAL A 125 -3.29 -4.16 -0.22
CA VAL A 125 -2.72 -4.30 1.12
C VAL A 125 -3.68 -5.04 2.05
N CYS A 126 -4.98 -4.69 2.04
CA CYS A 126 -5.99 -5.45 2.77
C CYS A 126 -6.06 -6.91 2.30
N ARG A 127 -5.95 -7.17 0.99
CA ARG A 127 -5.90 -8.53 0.44
C ARG A 127 -4.71 -9.32 0.99
N ALA A 128 -3.54 -8.71 1.10
CA ALA A 128 -2.36 -9.36 1.66
C ALA A 128 -2.51 -9.69 3.14
N LYS A 129 -3.07 -8.76 3.94
CA LYS A 129 -3.45 -9.03 5.34
C LYS A 129 -4.41 -10.22 5.42
N LEU A 130 -5.47 -10.24 4.63
CA LEU A 130 -6.43 -11.37 4.63
C LEU A 130 -5.79 -12.68 4.15
N ALA A 131 -4.86 -12.63 3.19
CA ALA A 131 -4.15 -13.82 2.73
C ALA A 131 -3.31 -14.45 3.86
N ALA A 132 -2.65 -13.62 4.68
CA ALA A 132 -1.85 -14.04 5.82
C ALA A 132 -2.66 -14.54 7.03
N HIS A 133 -3.93 -14.11 7.16
CA HIS A 133 -4.74 -14.36 8.37
C HIS A 133 -6.05 -15.10 8.06
N PRO A 134 -6.07 -16.45 8.06
CA PRO A 134 -7.27 -17.23 7.79
C PRO A 134 -8.47 -16.92 8.70
N ALA A 135 -8.22 -16.61 9.97
CA ALA A 135 -9.28 -16.22 10.92
C ALA A 135 -10.00 -14.94 10.46
N LEU A 136 -9.25 -13.92 10.03
CA LEU A 136 -9.81 -12.66 9.53
C LEU A 136 -10.59 -12.84 8.22
N ARG A 137 -10.19 -13.80 7.37
CA ARG A 137 -11.02 -14.20 6.21
C ARG A 137 -12.37 -14.75 6.65
N GLY A 138 -12.37 -15.61 7.66
CA GLY A 138 -13.58 -16.16 8.25
C GLY A 138 -14.50 -15.09 8.81
N GLU A 139 -13.95 -14.12 9.55
CA GLU A 139 -14.70 -12.96 10.06
C GLU A 139 -15.35 -12.14 8.93
N LEU A 140 -14.60 -11.84 7.86
CA LEU A 140 -15.12 -11.06 6.74
C LEU A 140 -16.22 -11.83 5.98
N LEU A 141 -16.04 -13.13 5.75
CA LEU A 141 -17.05 -14.01 5.13
C LEU A 141 -18.32 -14.13 6.00
N ALA A 142 -18.17 -14.16 7.33
CA ALA A 142 -19.30 -14.28 8.27
C ALA A 142 -20.27 -13.09 8.20
N THR A 143 -19.87 -11.96 7.61
CA THR A 143 -20.76 -10.82 7.35
C THR A 143 -21.78 -11.08 6.23
N GLY A 144 -21.69 -12.21 5.52
CA GLY A 144 -22.64 -12.63 4.50
C GLY A 144 -22.74 -11.63 3.35
N ASP A 145 -23.95 -11.12 3.11
CA ASP A 145 -24.23 -10.11 2.07
C ASP A 145 -24.47 -8.71 2.64
N ALA A 146 -24.22 -8.51 3.94
CA ALA A 146 -24.50 -7.25 4.61
C ALA A 146 -23.72 -6.09 3.97
N GLN A 147 -24.36 -4.93 3.88
CA GLN A 147 -23.68 -3.71 3.46
C GLN A 147 -22.70 -3.25 4.55
N MET A 148 -21.59 -2.64 4.13
CA MET A 148 -20.61 -2.08 5.06
C MET A 148 -20.33 -0.61 4.76
N VAL A 149 -20.13 0.17 5.82
CA VAL A 149 -19.73 1.57 5.73
C VAL A 149 -18.57 1.82 6.69
N GLY A 150 -17.52 2.47 6.25
CA GLY A 150 -16.41 2.86 7.12
C GLY A 150 -16.84 3.91 8.14
N LEU A 151 -16.17 3.91 9.29
CA LEU A 151 -16.29 5.00 10.27
C LEU A 151 -15.84 6.35 9.69
N PRO A 152 -16.20 7.48 10.33
CA PRO A 152 -15.74 8.80 9.91
C PRO A 152 -14.22 8.84 9.68
N SER A 153 -13.80 9.38 8.54
CA SER A 153 -12.39 9.39 8.13
C SER A 153 -12.12 10.54 7.18
N THR A 154 -10.92 10.61 6.63
CA THR A 154 -10.50 11.69 5.74
C THR A 154 -11.26 11.68 4.40
N GLU A 155 -11.45 12.88 3.87
CA GLU A 155 -12.16 13.15 2.62
C GLU A 155 -11.24 13.91 1.66
N TRP A 156 -11.49 13.76 0.36
CA TRP A 156 -10.77 14.48 -0.69
C TRP A 156 -11.69 14.88 -1.83
N ARG A 157 -11.24 15.84 -2.65
CA ARG A 157 -11.88 16.21 -3.91
C ARG A 157 -11.07 15.60 -5.04
N GLY A 158 -11.66 14.65 -5.75
CA GLY A 158 -11.11 14.03 -6.95
C GLY A 158 -11.74 14.59 -8.22
N ALA A 159 -11.35 14.06 -9.37
CA ALA A 159 -11.84 14.44 -10.69
C ALA A 159 -13.35 14.21 -10.86
N SER A 160 -13.90 13.20 -10.18
CA SER A 160 -15.34 12.88 -10.21
C SER A 160 -16.14 13.46 -9.04
N GLY A 161 -15.53 14.32 -8.21
CA GLY A 161 -16.21 15.04 -7.14
C GLY A 161 -15.67 14.74 -5.75
N LYS A 162 -16.55 14.76 -4.74
CA LYS A 162 -16.16 14.54 -3.35
C LYS A 162 -16.12 13.04 -3.04
N HIS A 163 -15.02 12.60 -2.42
CA HIS A 163 -14.80 11.23 -1.99
C HIS A 163 -14.38 11.18 -0.53
N GLY A 164 -14.53 10.02 0.11
CA GLY A 164 -14.10 9.83 1.49
C GLY A 164 -13.90 8.37 1.85
N TRP A 165 -12.98 8.12 2.79
CA TRP A 165 -12.65 6.77 3.25
C TRP A 165 -13.81 6.10 3.99
N SER A 166 -14.72 6.85 4.60
CA SER A 166 -15.95 6.30 5.17
C SER A 166 -16.79 5.56 4.12
N GLN A 167 -16.81 6.03 2.87
CA GLN A 167 -17.49 5.35 1.77
C GLN A 167 -16.63 4.22 1.17
N TRP A 168 -15.36 4.51 0.89
CA TRP A 168 -14.50 3.58 0.16
C TRP A 168 -14.02 2.39 0.98
N ASN A 169 -13.82 2.53 2.30
CA ASN A 169 -13.44 1.38 3.14
C ASN A 169 -14.51 0.30 3.10
N GLY A 170 -15.79 0.65 3.23
CA GLY A 170 -16.89 -0.32 3.12
C GLY A 170 -16.89 -1.04 1.76
N ARG A 171 -16.70 -0.30 0.65
CA ARG A 171 -16.60 -0.88 -0.70
C ARG A 171 -15.40 -1.81 -0.86
N ILE A 172 -14.24 -1.45 -0.32
CA ILE A 172 -13.03 -2.28 -0.34
C ILE A 172 -13.28 -3.60 0.39
N GLN A 173 -13.83 -3.55 1.61
CA GLN A 173 -14.09 -4.74 2.40
C GLN A 173 -15.15 -5.64 1.76
N MET A 174 -16.22 -5.06 1.21
CA MET A 174 -17.20 -5.83 0.44
C MET A 174 -16.58 -6.44 -0.82
N ARG A 175 -15.71 -5.73 -1.54
CA ARG A 175 -15.03 -6.28 -2.73
C ARG A 175 -14.16 -7.47 -2.34
N LEU A 176 -13.37 -7.36 -1.28
CA LEU A 176 -12.54 -8.46 -0.76
C LEU A 176 -13.39 -9.66 -0.33
N ARG A 177 -14.52 -9.42 0.33
CA ARG A 177 -15.47 -10.48 0.69
C ARG A 177 -15.97 -11.24 -0.54
N GLU A 178 -16.36 -10.52 -1.58
CA GLU A 178 -16.85 -11.15 -2.81
C GLU A 178 -15.73 -11.91 -3.54
N GLU A 179 -14.49 -11.41 -3.54
CA GLU A 179 -13.31 -12.13 -4.04
C GLU A 179 -13.08 -13.44 -3.26
N LEU A 180 -13.24 -13.42 -1.93
CA LEU A 180 -13.12 -14.61 -1.09
C LEU A 180 -14.23 -15.64 -1.35
N LYS A 181 -15.48 -15.21 -1.54
CA LYS A 181 -16.60 -16.11 -1.91
C LYS A 181 -16.35 -16.84 -3.23
N GLN A 182 -15.83 -16.12 -4.22
CA GLN A 182 -15.46 -16.69 -5.51
C GLN A 182 -14.35 -17.73 -5.42
N ALA A 183 -13.35 -17.49 -4.58
CA ALA A 183 -12.29 -18.46 -4.34
C ALA A 183 -12.80 -19.76 -3.71
N VAL A 184 -13.97 -19.74 -3.06
CA VAL A 184 -14.53 -20.91 -2.36
C VAL A 184 -15.44 -21.75 -3.26
N CYS A 185 -16.30 -21.16 -4.11
CA CYS A 185 -17.07 -21.86 -5.17
C CYS A 185 -18.11 -20.98 -5.91
N GLU A 186 -18.18 -19.66 -5.63
CA GLU A 186 -19.26 -18.83 -6.15
C GLU A 186 -18.91 -18.12 -7.47
N ALA A 187 -19.88 -17.95 -8.36
CA ALA A 187 -19.73 -17.10 -9.54
C ALA A 187 -19.75 -15.61 -9.12
N PRO A 188 -19.13 -14.69 -9.90
CA PRO A 188 -19.16 -13.26 -9.61
C PRO A 188 -20.59 -12.70 -9.47
N THR A 189 -20.93 -12.20 -8.28
CA THR A 189 -22.23 -11.57 -8.01
C THR A 189 -22.37 -10.23 -8.75
N GLU A 190 -23.60 -9.69 -8.83
CA GLU A 190 -23.81 -8.33 -9.33
C GLU A 190 -23.11 -7.28 -8.45
N MET A 191 -23.06 -7.52 -7.13
CA MET A 191 -22.31 -6.66 -6.21
C MET A 191 -20.83 -6.64 -6.55
N HIS A 192 -20.22 -7.81 -6.81
CA HIS A 192 -18.82 -7.89 -7.20
C HIS A 192 -18.55 -7.11 -8.49
N ARG A 193 -19.37 -7.32 -9.53
CA ARG A 193 -19.24 -6.63 -10.82
C ARG A 193 -19.42 -5.12 -10.70
N SER A 194 -20.36 -4.67 -9.88
CA SER A 194 -20.59 -3.25 -9.58
C SER A 194 -19.42 -2.62 -8.84
N LEU A 195 -18.86 -3.33 -7.85
CA LEU A 195 -17.69 -2.86 -7.09
C LEU A 195 -16.46 -2.74 -8.00
N ILE A 196 -16.15 -3.75 -8.82
CA ILE A 196 -15.06 -3.68 -9.81
C ILE A 196 -15.22 -2.43 -10.69
N ARG A 197 -16.40 -2.26 -11.29
CA ARG A 197 -16.68 -1.10 -12.16
C ARG A 197 -16.46 0.23 -11.43
N SER A 198 -16.89 0.33 -10.16
CA SER A 198 -16.71 1.56 -9.39
C SER A 198 -15.23 1.91 -9.15
N PHE A 199 -14.35 0.92 -8.99
CA PHE A 199 -12.91 1.15 -8.87
C PHE A 199 -12.28 1.53 -10.21
N GLU A 200 -12.67 0.85 -11.30
CA GLU A 200 -12.20 1.15 -12.65
C GLU A 200 -12.61 2.56 -13.09
N ASP A 201 -13.85 2.96 -12.83
CA ASP A 201 -14.37 4.28 -13.15
C ASP A 201 -13.67 5.38 -12.34
N TYR A 202 -13.42 5.15 -11.05
CA TYR A 202 -12.63 6.06 -10.23
C TYR A 202 -11.21 6.20 -10.78
N ALA A 203 -10.50 5.08 -10.99
CA ALA A 203 -9.13 5.10 -11.48
C ALA A 203 -9.03 5.78 -12.85
N ARG A 204 -9.97 5.53 -13.76
CA ARG A 204 -10.05 6.17 -15.08
C ARG A 204 -10.26 7.68 -14.96
N ALA A 205 -11.16 8.12 -14.08
CA ALA A 205 -11.44 9.53 -13.87
C ALA A 205 -10.22 10.31 -13.33
N GLU A 206 -9.42 9.66 -12.48
CA GLU A 206 -8.21 10.25 -11.89
C GLU A 206 -6.96 10.12 -12.78
N GLY A 207 -7.07 9.56 -13.99
CA GLY A 207 -5.95 9.45 -14.95
C GLY A 207 -5.17 8.13 -14.92
N GLY A 208 -5.50 7.21 -14.00
CA GLY A 208 -4.86 5.90 -13.90
C GLY A 208 -3.46 5.90 -13.27
N ALA A 209 -2.83 4.74 -13.23
CA ALA A 209 -1.47 4.59 -12.69
C ALA A 209 -0.42 5.07 -13.72
N GLU A 210 0.48 5.94 -13.30
CA GLU A 210 1.64 6.39 -14.11
C GLU A 210 2.85 5.47 -13.88
N HIS A 211 2.90 4.80 -12.73
CA HIS A 211 3.97 3.89 -12.36
C HIS A 211 3.45 2.55 -11.88
N SER A 212 4.31 1.53 -11.87
CA SER A 212 3.99 0.20 -11.36
C SER A 212 3.37 0.26 -9.96
N LEU A 213 2.36 -0.58 -9.75
CA LEU A 213 1.68 -0.70 -8.47
C LEU A 213 2.45 -1.70 -7.59
N PRO A 214 2.69 -1.39 -6.30
CA PRO A 214 3.10 -2.36 -5.31
C PRO A 214 2.18 -3.59 -5.28
N GLY A 215 2.73 -4.76 -4.99
CA GLY A 215 1.96 -6.02 -4.93
C GLY A 215 1.39 -6.49 -6.27
N SER A 216 1.90 -5.98 -7.39
CA SER A 216 1.61 -6.54 -8.74
C SER A 216 2.21 -7.93 -8.93
N GLY A 217 3.11 -8.34 -8.03
CA GLY A 217 3.66 -9.67 -7.94
C GLY A 217 2.58 -10.70 -7.59
N ALA A 218 1.98 -11.26 -8.64
CA ALA A 218 1.38 -12.58 -8.63
C ALA A 218 2.42 -13.65 -8.22
N ALA A 219 1.94 -14.87 -7.98
CA ALA A 219 2.69 -16.09 -7.64
C ALA A 219 4.16 -16.10 -8.13
N PRO A 220 5.12 -16.73 -7.41
CA PRO A 220 6.58 -16.58 -7.58
C PRO A 220 7.15 -16.54 -9.01
N ALA A 221 6.47 -17.12 -10.01
CA ALA A 221 6.77 -16.94 -11.43
C ALA A 221 6.72 -15.46 -11.92
N ASN A 222 5.79 -14.64 -11.41
CA ASN A 222 5.58 -13.27 -11.87
C ASN A 222 6.53 -12.27 -11.20
N ALA A 223 6.95 -12.51 -9.95
CA ALA A 223 7.96 -11.69 -9.28
C ALA A 223 9.35 -11.79 -9.96
N ALA A 224 9.71 -13.00 -10.43
CA ALA A 224 10.90 -13.21 -11.23
C ALA A 224 10.80 -12.49 -12.58
N SER A 225 9.65 -12.59 -13.25
CA SER A 225 9.39 -11.88 -14.51
C SER A 225 9.48 -10.36 -14.34
N ASP A 226 8.87 -9.78 -13.30
CA ASP A 226 8.90 -8.34 -13.05
C ASP A 226 10.32 -7.83 -12.75
N THR A 227 11.08 -8.60 -11.97
CA THR A 227 12.47 -8.27 -11.65
C THR A 227 13.36 -8.39 -12.88
N LEU A 228 13.16 -9.42 -13.70
CA LEU A 228 13.86 -9.60 -14.98
C LEU A 228 13.55 -8.42 -15.91
N SER A 229 12.28 -8.10 -16.14
CA SER A 229 11.85 -6.97 -16.98
C SER A 229 12.47 -5.64 -16.52
N ARG A 230 12.60 -5.42 -15.20
CA ARG A 230 13.26 -4.22 -14.66
C ARG A 230 14.75 -4.16 -14.99
N ILE A 231 15.45 -5.29 -14.88
CA ILE A 231 16.88 -5.40 -15.23
C ILE A 231 17.07 -5.10 -16.72
N LEU A 232 16.31 -5.77 -17.59
CA LEU A 232 16.43 -5.61 -19.04
C LEU A 232 16.04 -4.18 -19.47
N SER A 233 14.99 -3.59 -18.88
CA SER A 233 14.59 -2.21 -19.15
C SER A 233 15.67 -1.19 -18.78
N ASN A 234 16.39 -1.39 -17.66
CA ASN A 234 17.48 -0.49 -17.28
C ASN A 234 18.64 -0.55 -18.28
N ILE A 235 18.92 -1.73 -18.84
CA ILE A 235 19.94 -1.91 -19.89
C ILE A 235 19.50 -1.20 -21.18
N LEU A 236 18.25 -1.36 -21.61
CA LEU A 236 17.71 -0.67 -22.79
C LEU A 236 17.74 0.86 -22.65
N LYS A 237 17.46 1.37 -21.44
CA LYS A 237 17.52 2.82 -21.15
C LYS A 237 18.93 3.37 -21.06
N SER A 238 19.91 2.54 -20.70
CA SER A 238 21.30 2.97 -20.48
C SER A 238 22.27 1.90 -21.01
N PRO A 239 22.31 1.73 -22.34
CA PRO A 239 22.95 0.56 -22.96
C PRO A 239 24.46 0.55 -22.81
N THR A 240 25.14 1.67 -22.55
CA THR A 240 26.60 1.71 -22.40
C THR A 240 27.05 1.71 -20.94
N ASP A 241 26.12 1.72 -19.97
CA ASP A 241 26.47 1.76 -18.55
C ASP A 241 26.85 0.36 -18.03
N ALA A 242 28.13 0.19 -17.73
CA ALA A 242 28.70 -1.05 -17.20
C ALA A 242 28.02 -1.54 -15.91
N LYS A 243 27.38 -0.65 -15.14
CA LYS A 243 26.64 -0.99 -13.92
C LYS A 243 25.44 -1.89 -14.22
N TYR A 244 24.69 -1.62 -15.28
CA TYR A 244 23.48 -2.39 -15.62
C TYR A 244 23.79 -3.68 -16.37
N ARG A 245 24.97 -3.76 -16.99
CA ARG A 245 25.48 -4.95 -17.69
C ARG A 245 26.08 -6.00 -16.76
N ARG A 246 26.10 -5.78 -15.45
CA ARG A 246 26.71 -6.67 -14.46
C ARG A 246 25.72 -7.05 -13.36
N LEU A 247 25.37 -8.33 -13.30
CA LEU A 247 24.51 -8.91 -12.28
C LEU A 247 25.35 -9.73 -11.31
N ARG A 248 25.22 -9.48 -10.00
CA ARG A 248 25.93 -10.24 -8.96
C ARG A 248 25.03 -11.32 -8.40
N ALA A 249 25.33 -12.59 -8.66
CA ALA A 249 24.53 -13.73 -8.23
C ALA A 249 24.42 -13.86 -6.70
N THR A 250 25.41 -13.36 -5.95
CA THR A 250 25.41 -13.34 -4.48
C THR A 250 24.50 -12.24 -3.87
N ASN A 251 23.94 -11.33 -4.67
CA ASN A 251 22.90 -10.41 -4.21
C ASN A 251 21.59 -11.18 -3.98
N ALA A 252 20.93 -11.02 -2.82
CA ALA A 252 19.74 -11.81 -2.47
C ALA A 252 18.61 -11.75 -3.52
N ASN A 253 18.35 -10.58 -4.11
CA ASN A 253 17.30 -10.42 -5.12
C ASN A 253 17.70 -11.06 -6.45
N ILE A 254 18.95 -10.89 -6.89
CA ILE A 254 19.47 -11.51 -8.11
C ILE A 254 19.61 -13.02 -7.96
N GLY A 255 20.08 -13.51 -6.81
CA GLY A 255 20.19 -14.93 -6.50
C GLY A 255 18.83 -15.62 -6.52
N THR A 256 17.81 -15.00 -5.92
CA THR A 256 16.42 -15.51 -5.95
C THR A 256 15.87 -15.53 -7.38
N LEU A 257 16.15 -14.48 -8.16
CA LEU A 257 15.77 -14.40 -9.58
C LEU A 257 16.42 -15.54 -10.40
N LEU A 258 17.74 -15.73 -10.26
CA LEU A 258 18.50 -16.74 -11.01
C LEU A 258 18.20 -18.19 -10.56
N ALA A 259 17.62 -18.37 -9.37
CA ALA A 259 17.12 -19.66 -8.91
C ALA A 259 15.76 -20.03 -9.53
N THR A 260 15.06 -19.07 -10.14
CA THR A 260 13.78 -19.33 -10.80
C THR A 260 14.01 -20.06 -12.13
N ARG A 261 13.32 -21.20 -12.31
CA ARG A 261 13.46 -22.07 -13.48
C ARG A 261 13.25 -21.27 -14.78
N GLY A 262 14.20 -21.41 -15.71
CA GLY A 262 14.15 -20.77 -17.04
C GLY A 262 14.74 -19.36 -17.11
N VAL A 263 14.97 -18.67 -15.98
CA VAL A 263 15.51 -17.29 -16.01
C VAL A 263 16.94 -17.25 -16.52
N ARG A 264 17.80 -18.21 -16.12
CA ARG A 264 19.17 -18.30 -16.64
C ARG A 264 19.18 -18.52 -18.15
N ASP A 265 18.32 -19.41 -18.65
CA ASP A 265 18.23 -19.69 -20.09
C ASP A 265 17.82 -18.44 -20.88
N ILE A 266 16.90 -17.63 -20.35
CA ILE A 266 16.49 -16.36 -20.95
C ILE A 266 17.66 -15.37 -20.97
N LEU A 267 18.36 -15.20 -19.84
CA LEU A 267 19.51 -14.29 -19.75
C LEU A 267 20.65 -14.72 -20.68
N HIS A 268 20.94 -16.01 -20.80
CA HIS A 268 21.94 -16.51 -21.74
C HIS A 268 21.55 -16.25 -23.20
N ARG A 269 20.27 -16.43 -23.56
CA ARG A 269 19.76 -16.10 -24.90
C ARG A 269 19.84 -14.60 -25.19
N ALA A 270 19.66 -13.77 -24.16
CA ALA A 270 19.86 -12.33 -24.23
C ALA A 270 21.35 -11.90 -24.27
N GLY A 271 22.29 -12.86 -24.23
CA GLY A 271 23.72 -12.61 -24.39
C GLY A 271 24.53 -12.50 -23.10
N PHE A 272 23.94 -12.79 -21.93
CA PHE A 272 24.69 -12.81 -20.67
C PHE A 272 25.60 -14.05 -20.57
N ILE A 273 26.79 -13.85 -20.01
CA ILE A 273 27.81 -14.88 -19.79
C ILE A 273 28.10 -14.98 -18.29
N GLU A 274 28.27 -16.22 -17.80
CA GLU A 274 28.63 -16.49 -16.41
C GLU A 274 30.14 -16.38 -16.19
N GLU A 275 30.54 -15.51 -15.26
CA GLU A 275 31.92 -15.33 -14.81
C GLU A 275 31.97 -15.35 -13.28
N GLY A 276 32.19 -16.54 -12.71
CA GLY A 276 32.26 -16.74 -11.26
C GLY A 276 30.94 -16.37 -10.57
N GLU A 277 30.98 -15.34 -9.71
CA GLU A 277 29.79 -14.84 -9.00
C GLU A 277 28.94 -13.86 -9.84
N PHE A 278 29.32 -13.56 -11.07
CA PHE A 278 28.68 -12.54 -11.90
C PHE A 278 28.06 -13.13 -13.17
N LEU A 279 26.94 -12.54 -13.59
CA LEU A 279 26.46 -12.62 -14.97
C LEU A 279 26.75 -11.28 -15.65
N LEU A 280 27.51 -11.31 -16.73
CA LEU A 280 27.94 -10.12 -17.47
C LEU A 280 27.31 -10.11 -18.86
N LEU A 281 26.82 -8.95 -19.30
CA LEU A 281 26.42 -8.70 -20.69
C LEU A 281 27.57 -7.97 -21.39
N PRO A 282 28.36 -8.64 -22.26
CA PRO A 282 29.54 -8.04 -22.88
C PRO A 282 29.20 -6.76 -23.65
N GLU A 283 30.10 -5.79 -23.70
CA GLU A 283 29.85 -4.49 -24.37
C GLU A 283 29.47 -4.65 -25.86
N PHE A 284 29.98 -5.69 -26.51
CA PHE A 284 29.70 -6.02 -27.91
C PHE A 284 28.38 -6.80 -28.12
N ALA A 285 27.70 -7.21 -27.04
CA ALA A 285 26.44 -7.93 -27.15
C ALA A 285 25.34 -6.99 -27.68
N ASP A 286 24.60 -7.48 -28.68
CA ASP A 286 23.49 -6.76 -29.27
C ASP A 286 22.35 -6.60 -28.26
N VAL A 287 22.09 -5.37 -27.85
CA VAL A 287 21.07 -5.04 -26.87
C VAL A 287 19.65 -5.27 -27.42
N ALA A 288 19.49 -5.43 -28.74
CA ALA A 288 18.21 -5.81 -29.34
C ALA A 288 17.79 -7.25 -28.97
N LEU A 289 18.75 -8.14 -28.66
CA LEU A 289 18.46 -9.49 -28.16
C LEU A 289 17.93 -9.52 -26.72
N VAL A 290 17.94 -8.36 -26.06
CA VAL A 290 17.42 -8.14 -24.71
C VAL A 290 15.96 -7.68 -24.71
N GLU A 291 15.37 -7.40 -25.89
CA GLU A 291 13.92 -7.21 -26.03
C GLU A 291 13.20 -8.56 -25.82
N VAL A 292 12.43 -8.67 -24.74
CA VAL A 292 11.61 -9.84 -24.38
C VAL A 292 10.14 -9.48 -24.44
#